data_AF-A0A847Z2Y3-F1
#
_entry.id   AF-A0A847Z2Y3-F1
#
_cell.length_a   1.000
_cell.length_b   1.000
_cell.length_c   1.000
_cell.angle_alpha   90.00
_cell.angle_beta   90.00
_cell.angle_gamma   90.00
#
_symmetry.space_group_name_H-M   'P 1'
#
loop_
_entity.id
_entity.type
_entity.pdbx_description
1 polymer ?
#
loop_
_entity_poly.entity_id
_entity_poly.type
_entity_poly.pdbx_seq_one_letter_code
_entity_poly.pdbx_strand_id
1 'polypeptide(L)' 'MTNLYGYKRADGRYGIRNHVVVIPSVGCCNGVIHKIKEKVPGIVTLMHSYGCGRGPQDTAFHHKTFL' A
#
# COMPACT_ATOMS: atom_id res chain seq x y z
N MET A 1 -6.19 13.91 -31.53
CA MET A 1 -6.37 13.92 -30.06
C MET A 1 -6.19 12.49 -29.56
N THR A 2 -5.39 12.29 -28.53
CA THR A 2 -5.15 10.96 -27.95
C THR A 2 -5.99 10.83 -26.68
N ASN A 3 -6.86 9.83 -26.62
CA ASN A 3 -7.71 9.60 -25.45
C ASN A 3 -6.92 8.88 -24.35
N LEU A 4 -7.10 9.30 -23.09
CA LEU A 4 -6.53 8.65 -21.91
C LEU A 4 -7.61 7.83 -21.21
N TYR A 5 -7.36 6.54 -20.99
CA TYR A 5 -8.28 5.66 -20.27
C TYR A 5 -7.93 5.61 -18.77
N GLY A 6 -8.94 5.44 -17.91
CA GLY A 6 -8.75 5.38 -16.45
C GLY A 6 -9.88 4.64 -15.73
N TYR A 7 -9.61 4.28 -14.47
CA TYR A 7 -10.53 3.57 -13.59
C TYR A 7 -11.22 4.54 -12.64
N LYS A 8 -12.55 4.69 -12.80
CA LYS A 8 -13.38 5.56 -11.95
C LYS A 8 -13.48 5.02 -10.53
N ARG A 9 -13.35 5.88 -9.52
CA ARG A 9 -13.50 5.56 -8.10
C ARG A 9 -14.83 6.11 -7.55
N ALA A 10 -15.25 5.59 -6.40
CA ALA A 10 -16.51 5.99 -5.76
C ALA A 10 -16.53 7.47 -5.34
N ASP A 11 -15.37 8.05 -5.07
CA ASP A 11 -15.19 9.47 -4.73
C ASP A 11 -15.11 10.40 -5.97
N GLY A 12 -15.32 9.85 -7.17
CA GLY A 12 -15.30 10.59 -8.43
C GLY A 12 -13.91 10.78 -9.05
N ARG A 13 -12.82 10.40 -8.37
CA ARG A 13 -11.46 10.46 -8.92
C ARG A 13 -11.22 9.32 -9.93
N TYR A 14 -10.23 9.50 -10.81
CA TYR A 14 -9.80 8.48 -11.77
C TYR A 14 -8.35 8.07 -11.51
N GLY A 15 -8.10 6.77 -11.49
CA GLY A 15 -6.74 6.21 -11.43
C GLY A 15 -6.30 5.64 -12.78
N ILE A 16 -5.01 5.73 -13.10
CA ILE A 16 -4.42 5.10 -14.30
C ILE A 16 -4.06 3.62 -14.10
N ARG A 17 -4.18 3.09 -12.88
CA ARG A 17 -3.88 1.71 -12.51
C ARG A 17 -5.00 1.13 -11.64
N ASN A 18 -5.23 -0.17 -11.78
CA ASN A 18 -6.18 -0.94 -10.97
C ASN A 18 -5.49 -2.14 -10.32
N HIS A 19 -4.76 -1.88 -9.24
CA HIS A 19 -4.07 -2.92 -8.48
C HIS A 19 -4.85 -3.31 -7.22
N VAL A 20 -4.80 -4.60 -6.87
CA VAL A 20 -5.11 -5.07 -5.53
C VAL A 20 -3.85 -4.92 -4.69
N VAL A 21 -3.92 -4.07 -3.66
CA VAL A 21 -2.78 -3.77 -2.80
C VAL A 21 -2.99 -4.40 -1.42
N VAL A 22 -1.95 -5.04 -0.89
CA VAL A 22 -1.92 -5.54 0.49
C VAL A 22 -0.92 -4.73 1.29
N ILE A 23 -1.39 -4.11 2.39
CA ILE A 23 -0.63 -3.18 3.23
C ILE A 23 -0.67 -3.69 4.68
N PRO A 24 0.48 -3.82 5.36
CA PRO A 24 0.53 -4.23 6.76
C PRO A 24 0.29 -3.04 7.67
N SER A 25 -0.36 -3.30 8.81
CA SER A 25 -0.52 -2.31 9.87
C SER A 25 0.79 -1.98 10.61
N VAL A 26 1.76 -2.90 10.62
CA VAL A 26 3.07 -2.78 11.30
C VAL A 26 4.12 -3.67 10.64
N GLY A 27 5.41 -3.34 10.80
CA GLY A 27 6.51 -4.11 10.24
C GLY A 27 6.54 -5.59 10.65
N CYS A 28 6.02 -5.94 11.83
CA CYS A 28 5.92 -7.34 12.28
C CYS A 28 5.06 -8.22 11.34
N CYS A 29 4.11 -7.61 10.62
CA CYS A 29 3.23 -8.32 9.70
C CYS A 29 3.83 -8.50 8.29
N ASN A 30 5.02 -7.95 8.00
CA ASN A 30 5.65 -8.03 6.68
C ASN A 30 5.84 -9.47 6.20
N GLY A 31 6.17 -10.40 7.12
CA GLY A 31 6.31 -11.82 6.79
C GLY A 31 5.00 -12.47 6.31
N VAL A 32 3.87 -12.08 6.89
CA VAL A 32 2.54 -12.55 6.47
C VAL A 32 2.23 -12.07 5.06
N ILE A 33 2.54 -10.80 4.76
CA ILE A 33 2.30 -10.22 3.44
C ILE A 33 3.17 -10.85 2.37
N HIS A 34 4.42 -11.19 2.70
CA HIS A 34 5.28 -11.94 1.79
C HIS A 34 4.65 -13.29 1.41
N LYS A 35 4.12 -14.02 2.40
CA LYS A 35 3.40 -15.28 2.15
C LYS A 35 2.12 -15.09 1.32
N ILE A 36 1.42 -13.97 1.47
CA ILE A 36 0.26 -13.65 0.64
C ILE A 36 0.69 -13.41 -0.81
N LYS A 37 1.80 -12.71 -1.04
CA LYS A 37 2.37 -12.47 -2.37
C LYS A 37 2.74 -13.76 -3.10
N GLU A 38 3.33 -14.72 -2.39
CA GLU A 38 3.68 -16.04 -2.95
C GLU A 38 2.44 -16.81 -3.42
N LYS A 39 1.29 -16.61 -2.78
CA LYS A 39 0.07 -17.38 -3.03
C LYS A 39 -0.93 -16.70 -3.96
N VAL A 40 -0.87 -15.38 -4.12
CA VAL A 40 -1.86 -14.61 -4.89
C VAL A 40 -1.16 -13.84 -6.02
N PRO A 41 -1.13 -14.37 -7.25
CA PRO A 41 -0.55 -13.67 -8.40
C PRO A 41 -1.24 -12.33 -8.67
N GLY A 42 -0.47 -11.34 -9.10
CA GLY A 42 -1.00 -10.03 -9.54
C GLY A 42 -1.27 -9.02 -8.43
N ILE A 43 -1.10 -9.37 -7.15
CA ILE A 43 -1.17 -8.39 -6.06
C ILE A 43 0.09 -7.53 -6.00
N VAL A 44 -0.08 -6.32 -5.50
CA VAL A 44 1.02 -5.42 -5.15
C VAL A 44 1.14 -5.38 -3.63
N THR A 45 2.34 -5.56 -3.10
CA THR A 45 2.61 -5.52 -1.66
C THR A 45 3.42 -4.27 -1.31
N LEU A 46 3.00 -3.56 -0.27
CA LEU A 46 3.77 -2.47 0.33
C LEU A 46 4.30 -2.94 1.68
N MET A 47 5.60 -2.80 1.94
CA MET A 47 6.22 -3.29 3.19
C MET A 47 6.35 -2.14 4.18
N HIS A 48 6.05 -2.39 5.45
CA HIS A 48 6.10 -1.38 6.49
C HIS A 48 7.49 -1.34 7.13
N SER A 49 8.17 -0.19 7.07
CA SER A 49 9.59 -0.05 7.44
C SER A 49 9.86 -0.11 8.94
N TYR A 50 8.87 0.21 9.79
CA TYR A 50 9.09 0.36 11.23
C TYR A 50 8.28 -0.61 12.09
N GLY A 51 8.81 -0.94 13.27
CA GLY A 51 8.11 -1.69 14.33
C GLY A 51 7.72 -0.78 15.50
N CYS A 52 7.49 -1.40 16.67
CA CYS A 52 7.08 -0.69 17.89
C CYS A 52 8.14 0.29 18.44
N GLY A 53 9.42 0.14 18.07
CA GLY A 53 10.53 0.96 18.59
C GLY A 53 10.75 2.29 17.88
N ARG A 54 9.78 2.81 17.13
CA ARG A 54 9.93 4.07 16.37
C ARG A 54 9.74 5.30 17.25
N GLY A 55 10.53 6.35 17.00
CA GLY A 55 10.40 7.63 17.69
C GLY A 55 9.13 8.40 17.31
N PRO A 56 8.74 9.42 18.10
CA PRO A 56 7.56 10.22 17.83
C PRO A 56 7.68 11.07 16.56
N GLN A 57 8.87 11.60 16.24
CA GLN A 57 9.10 12.31 14.98
C GLN A 57 8.88 11.39 13.77
N ASP A 58 9.44 10.18 13.80
CA ASP A 58 9.29 9.19 12.73
C ASP A 58 7.85 8.70 12.59
N THR A 59 7.13 8.61 13.70
CA THR A 59 5.72 8.20 13.70
C THR A 59 4.86 9.14 12.86
N ALA A 60 5.05 10.46 12.99
CA ALA A 60 4.26 11.44 12.23
C ALA A 60 4.50 11.33 10.71
N PHE A 61 5.75 11.22 10.29
CA PHE A 61 6.08 11.04 8.87
C PHE A 61 5.58 9.71 8.33
N HIS A 62 5.75 8.64 9.11
CA HIS A 62 5.32 7.30 8.71
C HIS A 62 3.80 7.22 8.54
N HIS A 63 3.03 7.79 9.46
CA HIS A 63 1.57 7.87 9.33
C HIS A 63 1.19 8.64 8.07
N LYS A 64 1.75 9.83 7.81
CA LYS A 64 1.44 10.61 6.60
C LYS A 64 1.74 9.89 5.28
N THR A 65 2.78 9.07 5.25
CA THR A 65 3.24 8.39 4.02
C THR A 65 2.53 7.06 3.81
N PHE A 66 2.28 6.31 4.88
CA PHE A 66 1.83 4.92 4.80
C PHE A 66 0.35 4.73 5.13
N LEU A 67 -0.28 5.70 5.79
CA LEU A 67 -1.69 5.72 6.24
C LEU A 67 -2.43 6.97 5.75
#